data_AF-A0A7C8D1N5-F1
#
_entry.id   AF-A0A7C8D1N5-F1
#
_cell.length_a   1.000
_cell.length_b   1.000
_cell.length_c   1.000
_cell.angle_alpha   90.00
_cell.angle_beta   90.00
_cell.angle_gamma   90.00
#
_symmetry.space_group_name_H-M   'P 1'
#
loop_
_entity.id
_entity.type
_entity.pdbx_description
1 polymer ?
#
loop_
_entity_poly.entity_id
_entity_poly.type
_entity_poly.pdbx_seq_one_letter_code
_entity_poly.pdbx_strand_id
1 'polypeptide(L)' 'MSNYRLELDAPNNIVMVMVIEEDGSEHDYQFDFDPRTGRWEFAERDLLERDFGEDWVETFETKIEAMIQGALKK' A
#
# COMPACT_ATOMS: atom_id res chain seq x y z
N MET A 1 0.58 16.42 -8.17
CA MET A 1 -0.10 15.42 -7.32
C MET A 1 0.23 14.04 -7.87
N SER A 2 1.15 13.34 -7.20
CA SER A 2 1.50 11.96 -7.52
C SER A 2 0.28 11.05 -7.33
N ASN A 3 0.10 10.10 -8.25
CA ASN A 3 -1.02 9.18 -8.23
C ASN A 3 -0.55 7.81 -7.77
N TYR A 4 -1.43 6.99 -7.20
CA TYR A 4 -1.07 5.62 -6.87
C TYR A 4 -2.23 4.67 -7.14
N ARG A 5 -1.90 3.42 -7.43
CA ARG A 5 -2.83 2.31 -7.59
C ARG A 5 -2.56 1.27 -6.52
N LEU A 6 -3.63 0.74 -5.95
CA LEU A 6 -3.60 -0.34 -4.97
C LEU A 6 -4.31 -1.54 -5.59
N GLU A 7 -3.67 -2.69 -5.58
CA GLU A 7 -4.22 -3.96 -6.01
C GLU A 7 -4.03 -5.02 -4.92
N LEU A 8 -5.02 -5.89 -4.75
CA LEU A 8 -5.00 -6.96 -3.77
C LEU A 8 -5.02 -8.31 -4.48
N ASP A 9 -3.99 -9.10 -4.25
CA ASP A 9 -3.96 -10.52 -4.58
C ASP A 9 -4.41 -11.33 -3.35
N ALA A 10 -5.72 -11.49 -3.20
CA ALA A 10 -6.33 -12.18 -2.06
C ALA A 10 -5.91 -13.66 -1.93
N PRO A 11 -5.79 -14.45 -3.01
CA PRO A 11 -5.27 -15.83 -2.92
C PRO A 11 -3.87 -15.92 -2.31
N ASN A 12 -3.00 -14.95 -2.60
CA ASN A 12 -1.61 -14.96 -2.13
C ASN A 12 -1.38 -14.09 -0.88
N ASN A 13 -2.39 -13.34 -0.44
CA ASN A 13 -2.31 -12.37 0.65
C ASN A 13 -1.23 -11.30 0.42
N ILE A 14 -1.17 -10.80 -0.80
CA ILE A 14 -0.21 -9.77 -1.22
C ILE A 14 -0.96 -8.50 -1.58
N VAL A 15 -0.47 -7.36 -1.10
CA VAL A 15 -0.88 -6.04 -1.55
C VAL A 15 0.20 -5.52 -2.50
N MET A 16 -0.24 -5.02 -3.64
CA MET A 16 0.60 -4.39 -4.64
C MET A 16 0.24 -2.91 -4.75
N VAL A 17 1.26 -2.07 -4.75
CA VAL A 17 1.14 -0.63 -4.79
C VAL A 17 2.01 -0.12 -5.92
N MET A 18 1.40 0.62 -6.84
CA MET A 18 2.11 1.29 -7.92
C MET A 18 1.99 2.80 -7.71
N VAL A 19 3.10 3.46 -7.39
CA VAL A 19 3.18 4.91 -7.27
C VAL A 19 3.66 5.48 -8.60
N ILE A 20 2.93 6.47 -9.11
CA ILE A 20 3.21 7.16 -10.37
C ILE A 20 3.55 8.62 -10.02
N GLU A 21 4.81 8.97 -10.25
CA GLU A 21 5.32 10.32 -10.02
C GLU A 21 5.04 11.26 -11.19
N GLU A 22 5.20 12.56 -10.96
CA GLU A 22 4.89 13.60 -11.97
C GLU A 22 5.85 13.60 -13.17
N ASP A 23 7.05 13.04 -13.00
CA ASP A 23 8.03 12.83 -14.06
C ASP A 23 7.72 11.60 -14.94
N GLY A 24 6.68 10.84 -14.58
CA GLY A 24 6.30 9.60 -15.24
C GLY A 24 7.06 8.36 -14.76
N SER A 25 7.87 8.49 -13.71
CA SER A 25 8.51 7.36 -13.04
C SER A 25 7.46 6.52 -12.31
N GLU A 26 7.56 5.20 -12.44
CA GLU A 26 6.68 4.24 -11.79
C GLU A 26 7.49 3.44 -10.76
N HIS A 27 6.95 3.36 -9.55
CA HIS A 27 7.54 2.61 -8.44
C HIS A 27 6.54 1.56 -7.97
N ASP A 28 6.91 0.29 -8.17
CA ASP A 28 6.14 -0.86 -7.73
C ASP A 28 6.63 -1.36 -6.38
N TYR A 29 5.70 -1.46 -5.45
CA TYR A 29 5.90 -1.96 -4.10
C TYR A 29 4.96 -3.14 -3.86
N GLN A 30 5.48 -4.20 -3.25
CA GLN A 30 4.70 -5.39 -2.93
C GLN A 30 5.05 -5.83 -1.52
N PHE A 31 4.02 -6.13 -0.72
CA PHE A 31 4.20 -6.65 0.63
C PHE A 31 3.09 -7.64 0.96
N ASP A 32 3.43 -8.61 1.81
CA ASP A 32 2.48 -9.58 2.34
C ASP A 32 1.72 -9.03 3.55
N PHE A 33 0.56 -9.63 3.80
CA PHE A 33 -0.18 -9.43 5.04
C PHE A 33 -0.61 -10.78 5.63
N ASP A 34 -0.75 -10.83 6.94
CA ASP A 34 -1.27 -12.00 7.65
C ASP A 34 -2.80 -12.10 7.45
N PRO A 35 -3.32 -13.14 6.76
CA PRO A 35 -4.75 -13.29 6.52
C PRO A 35 -5.56 -13.68 7.76
N ARG A 36 -4.92 -13.94 8.90
CA ARG A 36 -5.58 -14.28 10.16
C ARG A 36 -5.77 -13.05 11.03
N THR A 37 -4.80 -12.14 11.01
CA THR A 37 -4.76 -10.97 11.90
C THR A 37 -4.92 -9.65 11.15
N GLY A 38 -4.72 -9.63 9.84
CA GLY A 38 -4.71 -8.43 9.00
C GLY A 38 -3.47 -7.57 9.19
N ARG A 39 -2.45 -8.06 9.91
CA ARG A 39 -1.19 -7.32 10.12
C ARG A 39 -0.37 -7.36 8.84
N TRP A 40 0.23 -6.23 8.52
CA TRP A 40 1.11 -6.05 7.38
C TRP A 40 2.30 -5.21 7.81
N GLU A 41 3.40 -5.32 7.08
CA GLU A 41 4.60 -4.51 7.29
C GLU A 41 5.06 -3.98 5.94
N PHE A 42 5.43 -2.71 5.90
CA PHE A 42 5.89 -2.07 4.68
C PHE A 42 7.22 -1.36 4.93
N ALA A 43 8.30 -1.98 4.47
CA ALA A 43 9.66 -1.53 4.75
C ALA A 43 9.99 -0.17 4.10
N GLU A 44 9.35 0.19 2.98
CA GLU A 44 9.60 1.44 2.28
C GLU A 44 8.69 2.60 2.75
N ARG A 45 7.94 2.42 3.84
CA ARG A 45 7.11 3.46 4.45
C ARG A 45 7.90 4.75 4.68
N ASP A 46 9.09 4.66 5.28
CA ASP A 46 9.91 5.82 5.61
C ASP A 46 10.43 6.55 4.36
N LEU A 47 10.60 5.84 3.24
CA LEU A 47 10.95 6.45 1.96
C LEU A 47 9.76 7.22 1.39
N LEU A 48 8.56 6.63 1.41
CA LEU A 48 7.35 7.33 0.97
C LEU A 48 7.03 8.53 1.85
N GLU A 49 7.25 8.45 3.17
CA GLU A 49 7.04 9.57 4.09
C GLU A 49 8.01 10.72 3.78
N ARG A 50 9.27 10.41 3.50
CA ARG A 50 10.26 11.41 3.11
C ARG A 50 9.92 12.09 1.77
N ASP A 51 9.42 11.31 0.80
CA ASP A 51 9.25 11.77 -0.58
C ASP A 51 7.88 12.44 -0.81
N PHE A 52 6.82 11.98 -0.13
CA PHE A 52 5.45 12.47 -0.30
C PHE A 52 4.84 13.15 0.94
N GLY A 53 5.44 12.97 2.12
CA GLY A 53 5.00 13.54 3.39
C GLY A 53 4.08 12.63 4.22
N GLU A 54 3.97 12.95 5.51
CA GLU A 54 3.19 12.19 6.50
C GLU A 54 1.70 12.07 6.15
N ASP A 55 1.04 13.19 5.78
CA ASP A 55 -0.39 13.20 5.42
C ASP A 55 -0.73 12.24 4.26
N TRP A 56 0.20 12.14 3.29
CA TRP A 56 0.04 11.25 2.15
C TRP A 56 0.15 9.79 2.60
N VAL A 57 1.14 9.49 3.45
CA VAL A 57 1.36 8.14 4.00
C VAL A 57 0.18 7.73 4.87
N GLU A 58 -0.30 8.55 5.80
CA GLU A 58 -1.46 8.22 6.63
C GLU A 58 -2.70 7.87 5.79
N THR A 59 -2.95 8.63 4.72
CA THR A 59 -4.05 8.35 3.79
C THR A 59 -3.84 7.02 3.05
N PHE A 60 -2.60 6.74 2.67
CA PHE A 60 -2.20 5.51 1.99
C PHE A 60 -2.36 4.28 2.89
N GLU A 61 -1.86 4.33 4.12
CA GLU A 61 -1.97 3.27 5.13
C GLU A 61 -3.46 2.99 5.44
N THR A 62 -4.27 4.04 5.59
CA THR A 62 -5.72 3.90 5.82
C THR A 62 -6.40 3.11 4.68
N LYS A 63 -5.99 3.33 3.43
CA LYS A 63 -6.56 2.61 2.28
C LYS A 63 -6.08 1.16 2.22
N ILE A 64 -4.82 0.89 2.55
CA ILE A 64 -4.28 -0.48 2.65
C ILE A 64 -5.04 -1.24 3.73
N GLU A 65 -5.20 -0.67 4.92
CA GLU A 65 -5.94 -1.29 6.00
C GLU A 65 -7.39 -1.58 5.58
N ALA A 66 -8.08 -0.62 4.96
CA ALA A 66 -9.44 -0.83 4.47
C ALA A 66 -9.53 -1.98 3.45
N MET A 67 -8.53 -2.09 2.57
CA MET A 67 -8.44 -3.14 1.55
C MET A 67 -8.21 -4.52 2.19
N ILE A 68 -7.24 -4.64 3.10
CA ILE A 68 -6.93 -5.87 3.83
C ILE A 68 -8.14 -6.29 4.69
N GLN A 69 -8.74 -5.37 5.43
CA GLN A 69 -9.94 -5.65 6.23
C GLN A 69 -11.13 -6.09 5.35
N GLY A 70 -11.23 -5.58 4.13
CA GLY A 70 -12.20 -6.06 3.14
C GLY A 70 -11.92 -7.50 2.69
N ALA A 71 -10.65 -7.87 2.56
CA ALA A 71 -10.20 -9.22 2.23
C ALA A 71 -10.52 -10.22 3.36
N LEU A 72 -10.25 -9.85 4.60
CA LEU A 72 -10.48 -10.69 5.79
C LEU A 72 -11.95 -11.02 6.05
N LYS A 73 -12.87 -10.16 5.57
CA LYS A 73 -14.32 -10.32 5.78
C LYS A 73 -15.00 -11.20 4.72
N LYS A 74 -14.29 -11.60 3.67
CA LYS A 74 -14.80 -12.49 2.62
C LYS A 74 -14.60 -13.96 2.98
#